data_AF-A0A7V0XI32-F1
#
_entry.id   AF-A0A7V0XI32-F1
#
_cell.length_a   1.000
_cell.length_b   1.000
_cell.length_c   1.000
_cell.angle_alpha   90.00
_cell.angle_beta   90.00
_cell.angle_gamma   90.00
#
_symmetry.space_group_name_H-M   'P 1'
#
loop_
_entity.id
_entity.type
_entity.pdbx_description
1 polymer ?
#
loop_
_entity_poly.entity_id
_entity_poly.type
_entity_poly.pdbx_seq_one_letter_code
_entity_poly.pdbx_strand_id
1 'polypeptide(L)'
;MTLWLDDEIKRLLIGLLDGALTRRGFKRFYDYCYHIAYAYLLSKKESGKLYFQIQSKSSLDLQDLAIDCIAKLFEQDKDNAFPRFSNWFRKQFFDPATQADSQLFLSLKALVLSHVQQELQVYFRNVDPEG
;
A
#
# COMPACT_ATOMS: atom_id res chain seq x y z
N MET A 1 0.90 -0.19 -22.62
CA MET A 1 -0.47 -0.30 -22.08
C MET A 1 -0.45 0.32 -20.68
N THR A 2 -0.27 1.65 -20.60
CA THR A 2 0.26 2.29 -19.37
C THR A 2 -0.41 3.64 -19.04
N LEU A 3 -1.13 4.25 -19.98
CA LEU A 3 -1.74 5.59 -19.78
C LEU A 3 -3.11 5.56 -19.09
N TRP A 4 -3.83 4.43 -19.13
CA TRP A 4 -5.22 4.35 -18.60
C TRP A 4 -5.31 4.03 -17.10
N LEU A 5 -4.22 3.54 -16.49
CA LEU A 5 -4.19 3.24 -15.05
C LEU A 5 -4.00 4.49 -14.19
N ASP A 6 -3.31 5.50 -14.70
CA ASP A 6 -2.85 6.65 -13.90
C ASP A 6 -4.00 7.61 -13.55
N ASP A 7 -4.88 7.92 -14.53
CA ASP A 7 -6.09 8.74 -14.33
C ASP A 7 -7.06 8.11 -13.30
N GLU A 8 -7.19 6.78 -13.32
CA GLU A 8 -8.07 6.09 -12.38
C GLU A 8 -7.52 6.12 -10.96
N ILE A 9 -6.22 5.88 -10.79
CA ILE A 9 -5.59 5.91 -9.47
C ILE A 9 -5.67 7.30 -8.85
N LYS A 10 -5.42 8.37 -9.64
CA LYS A 10 -5.58 9.74 -9.15
C LYS A 10 -6.99 9.99 -8.65
N ARG A 11 -8.01 9.69 -9.46
CA ARG A 11 -9.42 9.89 -9.07
C ARG A 11 -9.78 9.11 -7.81
N LEU A 12 -9.30 7.87 -7.68
CA LEU A 12 -9.54 7.06 -6.49
C LEU A 12 -8.82 7.61 -5.26
N LEU A 13 -7.58 8.07 -5.41
CA LEU A 13 -6.80 8.69 -4.34
C LEU A 13 -7.45 9.97 -3.85
N ILE A 14 -7.81 10.89 -4.75
CA ILE A 14 -8.48 12.14 -4.36
C ILE A 14 -9.82 11.84 -3.68
N GLY A 15 -10.62 10.93 -4.24
CA GLY A 15 -11.86 10.49 -3.60
C GLY A 15 -11.65 9.87 -2.21
N LEU A 16 -10.53 9.15 -1.99
CA LEU A 16 -10.16 8.62 -0.67
C LEU A 16 -9.84 9.76 0.31
N LEU A 17 -9.03 10.74 -0.13
CA LEU A 17 -8.59 11.86 0.69
C LEU A 17 -9.73 12.81 1.07
N ASP A 18 -10.72 12.95 0.20
CA ASP A 18 -11.91 13.78 0.40
C ASP A 18 -13.04 13.05 1.15
N GLY A 19 -12.87 11.76 1.46
CA GLY A 19 -13.91 10.94 2.09
C GLY A 19 -15.12 10.67 1.18
N ALA A 20 -14.99 10.91 -0.14
CA ALA A 20 -16.05 10.79 -1.13
C ALA A 20 -16.01 9.45 -1.90
N LEU A 21 -15.17 8.51 -1.47
CA LEU A 21 -14.95 7.26 -2.19
C LEU A 21 -16.12 6.28 -1.98
N THR A 22 -16.77 5.88 -3.08
CA THR A 22 -17.78 4.82 -3.04
C THR A 22 -17.19 3.49 -2.58
N ARG A 23 -18.00 2.57 -2.05
CA ARG A 23 -17.56 1.21 -1.69
C ARG A 23 -16.83 0.48 -2.83
N ARG A 24 -17.31 0.65 -4.06
CA ARG A 24 -16.66 0.08 -5.25
C ARG A 24 -15.31 0.74 -5.54
N GLY A 25 -15.23 2.06 -5.39
CA GLY A 25 -13.98 2.82 -5.53
C GLY A 25 -12.96 2.41 -4.47
N PHE A 26 -13.40 2.26 -3.21
CA PHE A 26 -12.57 1.78 -2.11
C PHE A 26 -11.98 0.41 -2.42
N LYS A 27 -12.82 -0.55 -2.82
CA LYS A 27 -12.34 -1.88 -3.19
C LYS A 27 -11.27 -1.81 -4.28
N ARG A 28 -11.48 -1.00 -5.32
CA ARG A 28 -10.48 -0.83 -6.39
C ARG A 28 -9.17 -0.23 -5.88
N PHE A 29 -9.25 0.80 -5.05
CA PHE A 29 -8.07 1.45 -4.50
C PHE A 29 -7.29 0.52 -3.56
N TYR A 30 -8.01 -0.26 -2.75
CA TYR A 30 -7.44 -1.33 -1.96
C TYR A 30 -6.74 -2.38 -2.84
N ASP A 31 -7.41 -2.87 -3.88
CA ASP A 31 -6.86 -3.84 -4.83
C ASP A 31 -5.56 -3.31 -5.48
N TYR A 32 -5.48 -2.02 -5.83
CA TYR A 32 -4.24 -1.39 -6.31
C TYR A 32 -3.11 -1.44 -5.29
N CYS A 33 -3.38 -1.05 -4.04
CA CYS A 33 -2.38 -1.06 -2.97
C CYS A 33 -1.91 -2.50 -2.68
N TYR A 34 -2.83 -3.45 -2.68
CA TYR A 34 -2.55 -4.88 -2.57
C TYR A 34 -1.62 -5.37 -3.68
N HIS A 35 -1.89 -5.05 -4.94
CA HIS A 35 -1.03 -5.47 -6.04
C HIS A 35 0.38 -4.88 -5.96
N ILE A 36 0.53 -3.63 -5.50
CA ILE A 36 1.84 -3.01 -5.26
C ILE A 36 2.59 -3.78 -4.15
N ALA A 37 1.92 -4.04 -3.03
CA ALA A 37 2.51 -4.76 -1.90
C ALA A 37 2.90 -6.20 -2.27
N TYR A 38 1.99 -6.94 -2.91
CA TYR A 38 2.23 -8.31 -3.34
C TYR A 38 3.39 -8.40 -4.35
N ALA A 39 3.44 -7.52 -5.35
CA ALA A 39 4.54 -7.50 -6.32
C ALA A 39 5.90 -7.22 -5.65
N TYR A 40 5.91 -6.35 -4.63
CA TYR A 40 7.12 -6.08 -3.85
C TYR A 40 7.57 -7.29 -3.03
N LEU A 41 6.65 -7.94 -2.32
CA LEU A 41 6.94 -9.13 -1.54
C LEU A 41 7.41 -10.30 -2.43
N LEU A 42 6.79 -10.48 -3.59
CA LEU A 42 7.21 -11.47 -4.58
C LEU A 42 8.65 -11.20 -5.05
N SER A 43 8.98 -9.95 -5.40
CA SER A 43 10.35 -9.57 -5.78
C SER A 43 11.37 -9.79 -4.65
N LYS A 44 10.99 -9.54 -3.39
CA LYS A 44 11.84 -9.83 -2.22
C LYS A 44 12.06 -11.33 -2.02
N LYS A 45 11.03 -12.14 -2.24
CA LYS A 45 11.13 -13.61 -2.18
C LYS A 45 12.06 -14.14 -3.28
N GLU A 46 11.87 -13.69 -4.52
CA GLU A 46 12.70 -14.10 -5.67
C GLU A 46 14.18 -13.70 -5.51
N SER A 47 14.45 -12.54 -4.89
CA SER A 47 15.81 -12.08 -4.60
C SER A 47 16.44 -12.70 -3.34
N GLY A 48 15.74 -13.61 -2.65
CA GLY A 48 16.21 -14.23 -1.41
C GLY A 48 16.35 -13.26 -0.22
N LYS A 49 15.79 -12.04 -0.33
CA LYS A 49 15.85 -11.00 0.71
C LYS A 49 14.66 -11.04 1.66
N LEU A 50 13.70 -11.92 1.41
CA LEU A 50 12.68 -12.27 2.38
C LEU A 50 13.27 -13.39 3.24
N TYR A 51 13.93 -13.04 4.35
CA TYR A 51 14.57 -13.97 5.30
C TYR A 51 13.60 -14.96 5.97
N PHE A 52 12.32 -14.88 5.63
CA PHE A 52 11.28 -15.72 6.17
C PHE A 52 11.34 -17.12 5.54
N GLN A 53 11.44 -18.16 6.38
CA GLN A 53 11.07 -19.50 5.96
C GLN A 53 9.54 -19.54 5.82
N ILE A 54 8.99 -19.05 4.70
CA ILE A 54 7.58 -19.29 4.35
C ILE A 54 7.63 -20.76 3.92
N GLN A 55 7.62 -21.69 4.88
CA GLN A 55 7.64 -23.14 4.61
C GLN A 55 6.33 -23.63 3.97
N SER A 56 5.41 -22.73 3.66
CA SER A 56 4.24 -23.04 2.86
C SER A 56 4.63 -23.12 1.39
N LYS A 57 4.43 -24.30 0.81
CA LYS A 57 4.47 -24.58 -0.63
C LYS A 57 3.46 -23.76 -1.45
N SER A 58 2.74 -22.79 -0.88
CA SER A 58 1.64 -22.09 -1.53
C SER A 58 1.87 -20.58 -1.66
N SER A 59 1.33 -20.01 -2.73
CA SER A 59 1.26 -18.57 -2.97
C SER A 59 0.27 -17.85 -2.03
N LEU A 60 -0.57 -18.59 -1.28
CA LEU A 60 -1.54 -18.02 -0.35
C LEU A 60 -0.85 -17.18 0.74
N ASP A 61 0.23 -17.66 1.32
CA ASP A 61 0.95 -16.97 2.41
C ASP A 61 1.46 -15.57 2.03
N LEU A 62 1.88 -15.38 0.78
CA LEU A 62 2.33 -14.06 0.29
C LEU A 62 1.17 -13.09 0.07
N GLN A 63 0.01 -13.60 -0.33
CA GLN A 63 -1.19 -12.80 -0.52
C GLN A 63 -1.73 -12.34 0.83
N ASP A 64 -1.81 -13.27 1.79
CA ASP A 64 -2.22 -12.97 3.17
C ASP A 64 -1.24 -11.98 3.82
N LEU A 65 0.07 -12.20 3.66
CA LEU A 65 1.08 -11.25 4.15
C LEU A 65 0.95 -9.88 3.49
N ALA A 66 0.62 -9.81 2.18
CA ALA A 66 0.41 -8.53 1.51
C ALA A 66 -0.80 -7.79 2.09
N ILE A 67 -1.90 -8.52 2.34
CA ILE A 67 -3.12 -8.00 2.98
C ILE A 67 -2.79 -7.46 4.37
N ASP A 68 -2.11 -8.25 5.21
CA ASP A 68 -1.74 -7.87 6.57
C ASP A 68 -0.85 -6.62 6.57
N CYS A 69 0.15 -6.58 5.68
CA CYS A 69 1.05 -5.43 5.55
C CYS A 69 0.31 -4.15 5.18
N ILE A 70 -0.72 -4.19 4.33
CA ILE A 70 -1.43 -2.98 3.92
C ILE A 70 -2.62 -2.64 4.82
N ALA A 71 -3.12 -3.57 5.63
CA ALA A 71 -4.33 -3.39 6.42
C ALA A 71 -4.26 -2.11 7.28
N LYS A 72 -3.09 -1.86 7.90
CA LYS A 72 -2.86 -0.66 8.71
C LYS A 72 -2.92 0.63 7.92
N LEU A 73 -2.58 0.66 6.62
CA LEU A 73 -2.77 1.85 5.77
C LEU A 73 -4.23 2.30 5.73
N PHE A 74 -5.14 1.33 5.78
CA PHE A 74 -6.58 1.52 5.65
C PHE A 74 -7.31 1.66 6.99
N GLU A 75 -6.58 1.76 8.12
CA GLU A 75 -7.18 2.15 9.40
C GLU A 75 -7.82 3.53 9.27
N GLN A 76 -9.10 3.61 9.63
CA GLN A 76 -9.85 4.86 9.69
C GLN A 76 -9.75 5.48 11.09
N ASP A 77 -9.76 6.81 11.15
CA ASP A 77 -9.95 7.53 12.40
C ASP A 77 -11.44 7.66 12.77
N LYS A 78 -11.72 8.43 13.83
CA LYS A 78 -13.08 8.65 14.34
C LYS A 78 -13.98 9.39 13.35
N ASP A 79 -13.41 10.10 12.38
CA ASP A 79 -14.11 10.86 11.35
C ASP A 79 -14.23 10.06 10.04
N ASN A 80 -13.92 8.76 10.07
CA ASN A 80 -13.85 7.86 8.91
C ASN A 80 -12.80 8.27 7.87
N ALA A 81 -11.85 9.15 8.22
CA ALA A 81 -10.76 9.53 7.34
C ALA A 81 -9.62 8.50 7.42
N PHE A 82 -8.77 8.48 6.39
CA PHE A 82 -7.62 7.58 6.32
C PHE A 82 -6.32 8.34 6.65
N PRO A 83 -5.97 8.50 7.94
CA PRO A 83 -4.93 9.42 8.39
C PRO A 83 -3.55 9.12 7.78
N ARG A 84 -3.21 7.86 7.52
CA ARG A 84 -1.91 7.50 6.93
C ARG A 84 -1.76 8.02 5.50
N PHE A 85 -2.80 7.91 4.68
CA PHE A 85 -2.82 8.48 3.34
C PHE A 85 -2.82 10.01 3.41
N SER A 86 -3.73 10.60 4.20
CA SER A 86 -3.84 12.06 4.34
C SER A 86 -2.54 12.70 4.82
N ASN A 87 -1.91 12.13 5.85
CA ASN A 87 -0.65 12.64 6.39
C ASN A 87 0.51 12.50 5.39
N TRP A 88 0.56 11.41 4.62
CA TRP A 88 1.61 11.20 3.62
C TRP A 88 1.51 12.24 2.50
N PHE A 89 0.33 12.37 1.88
CA PHE A 89 0.15 13.25 0.73
C PHE A 89 0.20 14.73 1.10
N ARG A 90 -0.34 15.14 2.25
CA ARG A 90 -0.26 16.54 2.72
C ARG A 90 1.16 16.97 3.10
N LYS A 91 2.03 16.03 3.49
CA LYS A 91 3.45 16.33 3.75
C LYS A 91 4.24 16.60 2.48
N GLN A 92 3.82 16.03 1.35
CA GLN A 92 4.53 16.13 0.08
C GLN A 92 3.94 17.17 -0.85
N PHE A 93 2.62 17.37 -0.79
CA PHE A 93 1.88 18.23 -1.71
C PHE A 93 0.96 19.14 -0.92
N PHE A 94 0.97 20.43 -1.26
CA PHE A 94 0.02 21.40 -0.71
C PHE A 94 -1.42 21.05 -1.12
N ASP A 95 -1.61 20.73 -2.41
CA ASP A 95 -2.88 20.21 -2.95
C ASP A 95 -2.59 19.03 -3.90
N PRO A 96 -2.86 17.78 -3.48
CA PRO A 96 -2.69 16.59 -4.31
C PRO A 96 -3.49 16.62 -5.63
N ALA A 97 -4.65 17.30 -5.69
CA ALA A 97 -5.49 17.30 -6.89
C ALA A 97 -4.83 18.01 -8.08
N THR A 98 -3.96 18.97 -7.79
CA THR A 98 -3.21 19.75 -8.80
C THR A 98 -1.99 19.01 -9.37
N GLN A 99 -1.59 17.89 -8.76
CA GLN A 99 -0.38 17.17 -9.13
C GLN A 99 -0.59 16.29 -10.36
N ALA A 100 0.50 16.05 -11.10
CA ALA A 100 0.48 15.12 -12.23
C ALA A 100 0.25 13.67 -11.74
N ASP A 101 -0.50 12.90 -12.53
CA ASP A 101 -0.93 11.55 -12.16
C ASP A 101 0.25 10.63 -11.89
N SER A 102 1.31 10.74 -12.69
CA SER A 102 2.55 9.98 -12.50
C SER A 102 3.25 10.30 -11.17
N GLN A 103 3.20 11.55 -10.71
CA GLN A 103 3.78 11.94 -9.42
C GLN A 103 2.97 11.36 -8.26
N LEU A 104 1.64 11.42 -8.35
CA LEU A 104 0.75 10.82 -7.35
C LEU A 104 0.91 9.30 -7.31
N PHE A 105 1.02 8.65 -8.46
CA PHE A 105 1.26 7.20 -8.55
C PHE A 105 2.61 6.80 -7.93
N LEU A 106 3.69 7.52 -8.25
CA LEU A 106 5.00 7.28 -7.66
C LEU A 106 4.98 7.50 -6.14
N SER A 107 4.29 8.52 -5.67
CA SER A 107 4.13 8.80 -4.24
C SER A 107 3.31 7.72 -3.53
N LEU A 108 2.20 7.25 -4.14
CA LEU A 108 1.40 6.13 -3.64
C LEU A 108 2.24 4.86 -3.54
N LYS A 109 2.98 4.54 -4.60
CA LYS A 109 3.90 3.40 -4.61
C LYS A 109 4.92 3.53 -3.49
N ALA A 110 5.55 4.69 -3.32
CA ALA A 110 6.50 4.93 -2.25
C ALA A 110 5.88 4.74 -0.86
N LEU A 111 4.66 5.22 -0.62
CA LEU A 111 3.91 5.01 0.63
C LEU A 111 3.72 3.51 0.90
N VAL A 112 3.15 2.78 -0.05
CA VAL A 112 2.84 1.35 0.11
C VAL A 112 4.12 0.56 0.36
N LEU A 113 5.16 0.79 -0.44
CA LEU A 113 6.44 0.08 -0.28
C LEU A 113 7.12 0.37 1.05
N SER A 114 7.13 1.64 1.48
CA SER A 114 7.71 2.04 2.77
C SER A 114 6.97 1.40 3.93
N HIS A 115 5.63 1.35 3.85
CA HIS A 115 4.80 0.75 4.89
C HIS A 115 4.96 -0.76 4.95
N VAL A 116 4.93 -1.46 3.81
CA VAL A 116 5.19 -2.92 3.75
C VAL A 116 6.57 -3.23 4.35
N GLN A 117 7.59 -2.44 4.01
CA GLN A 117 8.94 -2.64 4.56
C GLN A 117 8.98 -2.41 6.09
N GLN A 118 8.20 -1.47 6.62
CA GLN A 118 8.07 -1.24 8.06
C GLN A 118 7.35 -2.40 8.75
N GLU A 119 6.23 -2.88 8.20
CA GLU A 119 5.46 -4.00 8.76
C GLU A 119 6.27 -5.30 8.76
N LEU A 120 7.02 -5.56 7.68
CA LEU A 120 7.97 -6.68 7.66
C LEU A 120 9.01 -6.57 8.77
N GLN A 121 9.55 -5.39 9.06
CA GLN A 121 10.52 -5.21 10.16
C GLN A 121 9.91 -5.48 11.53
N VAL A 122 8.68 -5.01 11.77
CA VAL A 122 7.95 -5.29 13.02
C VAL A 122 7.71 -6.79 13.16
N TYR A 123 7.25 -7.42 12.08
CA TYR A 123 7.01 -8.85 12.04
C TYR A 123 8.30 -9.65 12.28
N PHE A 124 9.43 -9.28 11.65
CA PHE A 124 10.72 -9.91 11.89
C PHE A 124 11.16 -9.84 13.35
N ARG A 125 11.05 -8.67 14.00
CA ARG A 125 11.40 -8.53 15.43
C ARG A 125 10.54 -9.39 16.35
N ASN A 126 9.29 -9.64 15.98
CA ASN A 126 8.37 -10.43 16.80
C ASN A 126 8.59 -11.95 16.62
N VAL A 127 9.01 -12.38 15.43
CA VAL A 127 9.25 -13.79 15.10
C VAL A 127 10.68 -14.22 15.47
N ASP A 128 11.63 -13.30 15.36
CA ASP A 128 13.03 -13.51 15.73
C ASP A 128 13.55 -12.31 16.58
N PRO A 129 13.42 -12.38 17.91
CA PRO A 129 13.87 -11.32 18.81
C PRO A 129 15.40 -11.19 18.90
N GLU A 130 16.14 -12.23 18.48
CA GLU A 130 17.60 -12.30 18.66
C GLU A 130 18.40 -12.08 17.37
N GLY A 131 17.80 -12.28 16.19
CA GLY A 131 18.34 -11.86 14.88
C GLY A 131 18.82 -12.98 13.98
#